data_AF-A0A1A7ZN26-F1
#
_entry.id   AF-A0A1A7ZN26-F1
#
_cell.length_a   1.000
_cell.length_b   1.000
_cell.length_c   1.000
_cell.angle_alpha   90.00
_cell.angle_beta   90.00
_cell.angle_gamma   90.00
#
_symmetry.space_group_name_H-M   'P 1'
#
loop_
_entity.id
_entity.type
_entity.pdbx_description
1 polymer ?
#
loop_
_entity_poly.entity_id
_entity_poly.type
_entity_poly.pdbx_seq_one_letter_code
_entity_poly.pdbx_strand_id
1 'polypeptide(L)'
;IQVGAVYIQNITFNDTGTYRCTFHRTLFLPRSNEKVTVERVVELTVVATAKRGLVSVVAEIMMYVLIVVLQLWLIAVLVSVVAEIMMYVLIVVLQLWLIAV
;
A
#
# COMPACT_ATOMS: atom_id res chain seq x y z
N ILE A 1 -3.21 -24.22 -1.24
CA ILE A 1 -1.90 -23.60 -1.60
C ILE A 1 -0.79 -24.37 -0.90
N GLN A 2 0.26 -24.81 -1.62
CA GLN A 2 1.40 -25.51 -1.02
C GLN A 2 2.61 -24.59 -1.09
N VAL A 3 3.18 -24.24 0.07
CA VAL A 3 4.32 -23.34 0.21
C VAL A 3 5.50 -24.14 0.74
N GLY A 4 6.66 -24.00 0.09
CA GLY A 4 7.93 -24.53 0.59
C GLY A 4 8.85 -23.36 0.88
N ALA A 5 9.47 -23.36 2.07
CA ALA A 5 10.46 -22.38 2.48
C ALA A 5 11.68 -23.11 3.02
N VAL A 6 12.86 -22.53 2.81
CA VAL A 6 14.14 -23.04 3.32
C VAL A 6 14.76 -21.92 4.15
N TYR A 7 15.30 -22.28 5.32
CA TYR A 7 15.95 -21.35 6.23
C TYR A 7 17.45 -21.65 6.30
N ILE A 8 18.29 -20.62 6.14
CA ILE A 8 19.74 -20.73 6.18
C ILE A 8 20.22 -20.13 7.51
N GLN A 9 20.96 -20.90 8.29
CA GLN A 9 21.57 -20.47 9.57
C GLN A 9 23.05 -20.14 9.34
N ASN A 10 23.57 -19.15 10.09
CA ASN A 10 24.96 -18.69 9.98
C ASN A 10 25.34 -18.21 8.56
N ILE A 11 24.56 -17.28 8.02
CA ILE A 11 24.76 -16.74 6.67
C ILE A 11 26.11 -16.03 6.57
N THR A 12 26.88 -16.36 5.54
CA THR A 12 28.15 -15.73 5.18
C THR A 12 28.06 -15.08 3.81
N PHE A 13 29.03 -14.22 3.45
CA PHE A 13 29.03 -13.58 2.13
C PHE A 13 29.09 -14.57 0.95
N ASN A 14 29.55 -15.81 1.21
CA ASN A 14 29.65 -16.87 0.20
C ASN A 14 28.30 -17.51 -0.15
N ASP A 15 27.25 -17.26 0.65
CA ASP A 15 25.88 -17.70 0.37
C ASP A 15 25.16 -16.75 -0.62
N THR A 16 25.86 -15.72 -1.11
CA THR A 16 25.34 -14.83 -2.16
C THR A 16 25.29 -15.59 -3.49
N GLY A 17 24.13 -15.61 -4.13
CA GLY A 17 23.97 -16.29 -5.41
C GLY A 17 22.51 -16.43 -5.84
N THR A 18 22.31 -17.16 -6.94
CA THR A 18 21.00 -17.40 -7.53
C THR A 18 20.51 -18.79 -7.15
N TYR A 19 19.48 -18.86 -6.32
CA TYR A 19 18.84 -20.09 -5.87
C TYR A 19 17.72 -20.49 -6.84
N ARG A 20 17.73 -21.74 -7.29
CA ARG A 20 16.67 -22.32 -8.13
C ARG A 20 15.90 -23.37 -7.33
N CYS A 21 14.62 -23.12 -7.11
CA CYS A 21 13.71 -24.07 -6.49
C CYS A 21 12.90 -24.79 -7.57
N THR A 22 12.97 -26.12 -7.61
CA THR A 22 12.22 -26.96 -8.55
C THR A 22 11.12 -27.73 -7.81
N PHE A 23 9.86 -27.41 -8.11
CA PHE A 23 8.71 -28.09 -7.52
C PHE A 23 8.20 -29.16 -8.47
N HIS A 24 8.36 -30.42 -8.08
CA HIS A 24 7.74 -31.57 -8.75
C HIS A 24 6.38 -31.84 -8.10
N ARG A 25 5.30 -31.63 -8.85
CA ARG A 25 3.93 -31.83 -8.35
C ARG A 25 3.18 -32.80 -9.25
N THR A 26 2.35 -33.63 -8.63
CA THR A 26 1.41 -34.50 -9.34
C THR A 26 0.02 -33.93 -9.14
N LEU A 27 -0.61 -33.49 -10.22
CA LEU A 27 -1.99 -33.07 -10.25
C LEU A 27 -2.86 -34.31 -10.45
N PHE A 28 -3.69 -34.61 -9.47
CA PHE A 28 -4.66 -35.71 -9.56
C PHE A 28 -5.91 -35.20 -10.27
N LEU A 29 -6.04 -35.52 -11.56
CA LEU A 29 -7.23 -35.20 -12.35
C LEU A 29 -8.11 -36.45 -12.53
N PRO A 30 -9.42 -36.31 -12.80
CA PRO A 30 -10.34 -37.44 -12.95
C PRO A 30 -10.00 -38.39 -14.10
N ARG A 31 -9.26 -37.94 -15.12
CA ARG A 31 -8.93 -38.73 -16.32
C ARG A 31 -7.53 -39.34 -16.31
N SER A 32 -6.54 -38.61 -15.81
CA SER A 32 -5.15 -39.06 -15.71
C SER A 32 -4.38 -38.15 -14.77
N ASN A 33 -3.40 -38.69 -14.05
CA ASN A 33 -2.52 -37.89 -13.21
C ASN A 33 -1.48 -37.18 -14.08
N GLU A 34 -1.33 -35.87 -13.91
CA GLU A 34 -0.35 -35.08 -14.64
C GLU A 34 0.80 -34.68 -13.73
N LYS A 35 2.04 -34.92 -14.17
CA LYS A 35 3.25 -34.50 -13.46
C LYS A 35 3.70 -33.17 -14.03
N VAL A 36 3.72 -32.12 -13.20
CA VAL A 36 4.14 -30.78 -13.58
C VAL A 36 5.36 -30.38 -12.76
N THR A 37 6.35 -29.82 -13.45
CA THR A 37 7.56 -29.27 -12.84
C THR A 37 7.55 -27.76 -12.95
N VAL A 38 7.59 -27.06 -11.82
CA VAL A 38 7.61 -25.60 -11.78
C VAL A 38 8.92 -25.12 -11.19
N GLU A 39 9.67 -24.33 -11.94
CA GLU A 39 10.92 -23.75 -11.47
C GLU A 39 10.70 -22.30 -11.02
N ARG A 40 11.33 -21.93 -9.90
CA ARG A 40 11.36 -20.56 -9.38
C ARG A 40 12.79 -20.18 -9.08
N VAL A 41 13.21 -19.03 -9.57
CA VAL A 41 14.56 -18.49 -9.36
C VAL A 41 14.47 -17.33 -8.38
N VAL A 42 15.34 -17.32 -7.38
CA VAL A 42 15.43 -16.29 -6.34
C VAL A 42 16.90 -15.86 -6.24
N GLU A 43 17.14 -14.57 -6.40
CA GLU A 43 18.47 -13.98 -6.22
C GLU A 43 18.64 -13.55 -4.76
N LEU A 44 19.65 -14.12 -4.08
CA LEU A 44 20.00 -13.77 -2.71
C LEU A 44 21.31 -12.99 -2.73
N THR A 45 21.27 -11.77 -2.19
CA THR A 45 22.47 -10.95 -2.00
C THR A 45 22.67 -10.68 -0.52
N VAL A 46 23.80 -11.13 0.02
CA VAL A 46 24.11 -10.93 1.44
C VAL A 46 24.77 -9.57 1.60
N VAL A 47 24.11 -8.67 2.31
CA VAL A 47 24.62 -7.33 2.63
C VAL A 47 25.06 -7.26 4.10
N ALA A 48 26.19 -6.60 4.36
CA ALA A 48 26.75 -6.46 5.71
C ALA A 48 25.84 -5.69 6.69
N THR A 49 24.96 -4.84 6.16
CA THR A 49 23.99 -4.09 6.95
C THR A 49 22.66 -4.11 6.22
N ALA A 50 21.61 -4.58 6.89
CA ALA A 50 20.26 -4.55 6.37
C ALA A 50 19.83 -3.09 6.15
N LYS A 51 19.69 -2.70 4.89
CA LYS A 51 19.14 -1.38 4.53
C LYS A 51 17.62 -1.51 4.50
N ARG A 52 16.90 -0.54 5.09
CA ARG A 52 15.46 -0.42 4.84
C ARG A 52 15.24 -0.39 3.33
N GLY A 53 14.32 -1.22 2.84
CA GLY A 53 13.96 -1.22 1.43
C GLY A 53 13.56 0.20 1.01
N LEU A 54 14.06 0.65 -0.13
CA LEU A 54 13.80 2.02 -0.63
C LEU A 54 12.28 2.28 -0.71
N VAL A 55 11.51 1.25 -1.09
CA VAL A 55 10.04 1.25 -1.08
C VAL A 55 9.45 1.50 0.31
N SER A 56 10.02 0.91 1.38
CA SER A 56 9.54 1.10 2.75
C SER A 56 9.74 2.55 3.22
N VAL A 57 10.87 3.16 2.87
CA VAL A 57 11.17 4.56 3.23
C VAL A 57 10.25 5.51 2.46
N VAL A 58 10.07 5.27 1.15
CA VAL A 58 9.17 6.07 0.32
C VAL A 58 7.73 5.94 0.82
N ALA A 59 7.26 4.74 1.16
CA ALA A 59 5.90 4.53 1.66
C ALA A 59 5.63 5.29 2.96
N GLU A 60 6.60 5.32 3.87
CA GLU A 60 6.52 6.09 5.12
C GLU A 60 6.31 7.58 4.83
N ILE A 61 7.12 8.16 3.94
CA ILE A 61 7.00 9.58 3.55
C ILE A 61 5.68 9.85 2.82
N MET A 62 5.31 9.01 1.86
CA MET A 62 4.09 9.18 1.06
C MET A 62 2.82 9.15 1.92
N MET A 63 2.79 8.35 2.99
CA MET A 63 1.69 8.35 3.95
C MET A 63 1.50 9.74 4.57
N TYR A 64 2.58 10.36 5.08
CA TYR A 64 2.49 11.70 5.68
C TYR A 64 2.06 12.78 4.68
N VAL A 65 2.61 12.75 3.47
CA VAL A 65 2.25 13.71 2.41
C VAL A 65 0.76 13.63 2.07
N LEU A 66 0.23 12.42 1.88
CA LEU A 66 -1.19 12.22 1.59
C LEU A 66 -2.09 12.72 2.73
N ILE A 67 -1.73 12.42 3.98
CA ILE A 67 -2.50 12.88 5.14
C ILE A 67 -2.56 14.40 5.18
N VAL A 68 -1.43 15.10 5.03
CA VAL A 68 -1.39 16.57 5.09
C VAL A 68 -2.19 17.20 3.96
N VAL A 69 -2.04 16.70 2.72
CA VAL A 69 -2.78 17.23 1.57
C VAL A 69 -4.28 17.03 1.73
N LEU A 70 -4.71 15.83 2.13
CA LEU A 70 -6.12 15.54 2.35
C LEU A 70 -6.70 16.37 3.49
N GLN A 71 -5.95 16.55 4.58
CA GLN A 71 -6.40 17.35 5.71
C GLN A 71 -6.59 18.82 5.31
N LEU A 72 -5.65 19.40 4.58
CA LEU A 72 -5.78 20.77 4.06
C LEU A 72 -6.94 20.90 3.07
N TRP A 73 -7.13 19.91 2.20
CA TRP A 73 -8.23 19.89 1.24
C TRP A 73 -9.60 19.85 1.94
N LEU A 74 -9.76 18.99 2.96
CA LEU A 74 -10.99 18.93 3.76
C LEU A 74 -11.26 20.25 4.50
N ILE A 75 -10.22 20.86 5.09
CA ILE A 75 -10.37 22.17 5.76
C ILE A 75 -10.82 23.23 4.76
N ALA A 76 -10.26 23.27 3.56
CA ALA A 76 -10.65 24.22 2.52
C ALA A 76 -12.14 24.06 2.14
N VAL A 77 -12.60 22.82 1.96
CA VAL A 77 -14.02 22.53 1.67
C VAL A 77 -14.93 22.94 2.82
N LEU A 78 -14.54 22.67 4.07
CA LEU A 78 -15.32 23.07 5.24
C LEU A 78 -15.45 24.60 5.33
N VAL A 79 -14.36 25.32 5.12
CA VAL A 79 -14.37 26.79 5.15
C VAL A 79 -15.22 27.37 4.01
N SER A 80 -15.10 26.85 2.78
CA SER A 80 -15.91 27.34 1.67
C SER A 80 -17.40 27.11 1.89
N VAL A 81 -17.79 25.94 2.39
CA VAL A 81 -19.20 25.61 2.67
C VAL A 81 -19.76 26.48 3.81
N VAL A 82 -19.01 26.66 4.89
CA VAL A 82 -19.45 27.51 6.02
C VAL A 82 -19.60 28.97 5.60
N ALA A 83 -18.67 29.49 4.79
CA ALA A 83 -18.72 30.85 4.28
C ALA A 83 -19.98 31.09 3.41
N GLU A 84 -20.32 30.15 2.53
CA GLU A 84 -21.53 30.24 1.71
C GLU A 84 -22.82 30.20 2.55
N ILE A 85 -22.90 29.31 3.54
CA ILE A 85 -24.08 29.17 4.42
C ILE A 85 -24.32 30.47 5.23
N MET A 86 -23.26 31.07 5.78
CA MET A 86 -23.38 32.29 6.59
C MET A 86 -23.93 33.47 5.79
N MET A 87 -23.52 33.62 4.53
CA MET A 87 -24.06 34.65 3.63
C MET A 87 -25.56 34.45 3.37
N TYR A 88 -25.99 33.20 3.13
CA TYR A 88 -27.40 32.90 2.89
C TYR A 88 -28.29 33.20 4.10
N VAL A 89 -27.85 32.83 5.31
CA VAL A 89 -28.58 33.14 6.55
C VAL A 89 -28.71 34.65 6.74
N LEU A 90 -27.65 35.42 6.49
CA LEU A 90 -27.68 36.88 6.60
C LEU A 90 -28.68 37.50 5.62
N ILE A 91 -28.74 37.01 4.37
CA ILE A 91 -29.72 37.45 3.37
C ILE A 91 -31.14 37.16 3.83
N VAL A 92 -31.41 35.94 4.33
CA VAL A 92 -32.76 35.56 4.80
C VAL A 92 -33.19 36.40 6.01
N VAL A 93 -32.29 36.64 6.97
CA VAL A 93 -32.58 37.49 8.14
C VAL A 93 -32.84 38.93 7.72
N LEU A 94 -32.05 39.48 6.79
CA LEU A 94 -32.25 40.82 6.26
C LEU A 94 -33.59 40.96 5.51
N GLN A 95 -33.96 39.96 4.70
CA GLN A 95 -35.25 39.92 4.01
C GLN A 95 -36.42 39.87 5.00
N LEU A 96 -36.34 39.03 6.04
CA LEU A 96 -37.37 38.97 7.08
C LEU A 96 -37.49 40.29 7.86
N TRP A 97 -36.37 40.95 8.16
CA TRP A 97 -36.37 42.27 8.81
C TRP A 97 -37.00 43.35 7.94
N LEU A 98 -36.70 43.36 6.64
CA LEU A 98 -37.30 44.28 5.66
C LEU A 98 -38.80 44.05 5.45
N ILE A 99 -39.30 42.82 5.61
CA ILE A 99 -40.75 42.52 5.54
C ILE A 99 -41.47 42.98 6.82
N ALA A 100 -40.75 43.03 7.96
CA ALA A 100 -41.29 43.37 9.26
C ALA A 100 -41.26 44.87 9.61
N VAL A 101 -40.50 45.69 8.86
CA VAL A 101 -40.38 47.15 8.98
C VAL A 101 -41.15 47.84 7.84
#